data_AF-V4N021-F1
#
_entry.id   AF-V4N021-F1
#
_cell.length_a   1.000
_cell.length_b   1.000
_cell.length_c   1.000
_cell.angle_alpha   90.00
_cell.angle_beta   90.00
_cell.angle_gamma   90.00
#
_symmetry.space_group_name_H-M   'P 1'
#
loop_
_entity.id
_entity.type
_entity.pdbx_description
1 polymer ?
#
loop_
_entity_poly.entity_id
_entity_poly.type
_entity_poly.pdbx_seq_one_letter_code
_entity_poly.pdbx_strand_id
1 'polypeptide(L)'
;MSQLPRLAAACLLLSAGGLMTASEISAQTGPQQYEISIDTSVNGAEVENRMTYMCMGAAQLNRPIEKLTGPRCPNQTFQRSGDSVTWTAQCAAAKGEGRITFSGDGKSFSGESTVTAGGKTVRTQVKGEVIDACSL
;
A
#
# COMPACT_ATOMS: atom_id res chain seq x y z
N MET A 1 -7.86 19.43 -63.02
CA MET A 1 -6.63 20.21 -62.80
C MET A 1 -7.02 21.68 -62.73
N SER A 2 -7.20 22.22 -61.53
CA SER A 2 -7.53 23.64 -61.38
C SER A 2 -6.83 24.16 -60.13
N GLN A 3 -5.71 24.84 -60.40
CA GLN A 3 -4.91 25.56 -59.42
C GLN A 3 -5.60 26.90 -59.09
N LEU A 4 -5.58 27.25 -57.80
CA LEU A 4 -5.83 28.61 -57.28
C LEU A 4 -4.64 29.54 -57.58
N PRO A 5 -4.87 30.87 -57.55
CA PRO A 5 -4.15 31.71 -56.60
C PRO A 5 -5.09 32.71 -55.89
N ARG A 6 -5.08 32.75 -54.54
CA ARG A 6 -4.28 33.62 -53.66
C ARG A 6 -4.66 35.11 -53.70
N LEU A 7 -5.39 35.54 -52.67
CA LEU A 7 -5.22 36.86 -52.03
C LEU A 7 -5.25 36.65 -50.51
N ALA A 8 -4.27 37.26 -49.86
CA ALA A 8 -3.88 37.08 -48.48
C ALA A 8 -4.53 38.14 -47.57
N ALA A 9 -4.82 37.77 -46.32
CA ALA A 9 -4.77 38.68 -45.18
C ALA A 9 -4.53 37.91 -43.86
N ALA A 10 -3.34 38.17 -43.32
CA ALA A 10 -2.82 38.02 -41.96
C ALA A 10 -3.77 37.52 -40.86
N CYS A 11 -3.45 36.40 -40.20
CA CYS A 11 -2.60 36.28 -39.00
C CYS A 11 -3.25 36.80 -37.71
N LEU A 12 -3.77 35.86 -36.91
CA LEU A 12 -3.60 35.87 -35.46
C LEU A 12 -3.15 34.48 -35.03
N LEU A 13 -1.84 34.39 -34.78
CA LEU A 13 -1.16 33.30 -34.09
C LEU A 13 -1.53 33.34 -32.61
N LEU A 14 -1.86 32.19 -32.02
CA LEU A 14 -1.31 31.79 -30.72
C LEU A 14 -1.49 30.27 -30.54
N SER A 15 -0.49 29.55 -31.08
CA SER A 15 0.28 28.48 -30.44
C SER A 15 -0.34 27.74 -29.25
N ALA A 16 -0.42 26.41 -29.36
CA ALA A 16 0.62 25.49 -28.87
C ALA A 16 0.02 24.10 -28.69
N GLY A 17 0.73 23.08 -29.16
CA GLY A 17 0.27 21.71 -29.20
C GLY A 17 0.14 21.07 -27.82
N GLY A 18 -0.58 19.95 -27.80
CA GLY A 18 -0.78 19.16 -26.59
C GLY A 18 -1.53 17.87 -26.89
N LEU A 19 -0.84 16.96 -27.59
CA LEU A 19 -0.72 15.54 -27.25
C LEU A 19 -1.91 14.83 -26.59
N MET A 20 -2.31 13.74 -27.26
CA MET A 20 -2.75 12.46 -26.69
C MET A 20 -4.06 12.44 -25.90
N THR A 21 -5.15 12.03 -26.56
CA THR A 21 -6.17 11.24 -25.89
C THR A 21 -5.71 9.77 -25.91
N ALA A 22 -4.77 9.44 -25.02
CA ALA A 22 -4.54 8.05 -24.66
C ALA A 22 -5.84 7.52 -24.08
N SER A 23 -6.37 6.47 -24.70
CA SER A 23 -7.56 5.76 -24.27
C SER A 23 -7.46 5.48 -22.78
N GLU A 24 -8.46 5.96 -22.05
CA GLU A 24 -8.64 5.73 -20.62
C GLU A 24 -8.52 4.23 -20.36
N ILE A 25 -7.48 3.84 -19.61
CA ILE A 25 -7.32 2.50 -19.07
C ILE A 25 -8.49 2.28 -18.12
N SER A 26 -9.61 1.82 -18.68
CA SER A 26 -10.74 1.29 -17.94
C SER A 26 -10.38 -0.13 -17.52
N ALA A 27 -9.55 -0.25 -16.49
CA ALA A 27 -9.32 -1.52 -15.83
C ALA A 27 -8.97 -1.26 -14.36
N GLN A 28 -9.99 -1.16 -13.51
CA GLN A 28 -9.97 -1.66 -12.13
C GLN A 28 -11.37 -1.52 -11.54
N THR A 29 -12.24 -2.48 -11.86
CA THR A 29 -13.52 -2.71 -11.18
C THR A 29 -13.59 -4.13 -10.62
N GLY A 30 -12.45 -4.64 -10.15
CA GLY A 30 -12.38 -5.73 -9.18
C GLY A 30 -11.86 -5.19 -7.83
N PRO A 31 -12.18 -5.81 -6.69
CA PRO A 31 -11.59 -5.41 -5.41
C PRO A 31 -10.06 -5.58 -5.48
N GLN A 32 -9.30 -4.50 -5.24
CA GLN A 32 -7.83 -4.52 -5.24
C GLN A 32 -7.30 -5.69 -4.40
N GLN A 33 -6.40 -6.46 -5.01
CA GLN A 33 -5.73 -7.62 -4.42
C GLN A 33 -4.27 -7.28 -4.18
N TYR A 34 -3.74 -7.69 -3.04
CA TYR A 34 -2.34 -7.47 -2.68
C TYR A 34 -1.59 -8.79 -2.56
N GLU A 35 -0.37 -8.82 -3.08
CA GLU A 35 0.68 -9.71 -2.57
C GLU A 35 1.33 -9.04 -1.36
N ILE A 36 1.51 -9.78 -0.28
CA ILE A 36 1.99 -9.25 1.00
C ILE A 36 3.09 -10.16 1.53
N SER A 37 4.28 -9.61 1.69
CA SER A 37 5.40 -10.27 2.35
C SER A 37 5.53 -9.79 3.80
N ILE A 38 5.67 -10.74 4.72
CA ILE A 38 5.84 -10.51 6.16
C ILE A 38 7.12 -11.19 6.62
N ASP A 39 8.07 -10.39 7.09
CA ASP A 39 9.32 -10.86 7.67
C ASP A 39 9.27 -10.66 9.19
N THR A 40 9.63 -11.69 9.95
CA THR A 40 9.62 -11.63 11.42
C THR A 40 10.98 -12.02 11.97
N SER A 41 11.45 -11.28 12.97
CA SER A 41 12.62 -11.63 13.77
C SER A 41 12.32 -11.56 15.26
N VAL A 42 13.05 -12.36 16.05
CA VAL A 42 12.89 -12.42 17.50
C VAL A 42 14.20 -11.99 18.15
N ASN A 43 14.10 -11.11 19.15
CA ASN A 43 15.23 -10.55 19.90
C ASN A 43 16.34 -9.96 19.03
N GLY A 44 16.01 -9.44 17.85
CA GLY A 44 16.97 -8.86 16.91
C GLY A 44 17.80 -9.88 16.14
N ALA A 45 17.42 -11.17 16.17
CA ALA A 45 18.00 -12.19 15.31
C ALA A 45 17.75 -11.90 13.82
N GLU A 46 18.39 -12.68 12.94
CA GLU A 46 18.07 -12.70 11.51
C GLU A 46 16.58 -13.06 11.31
N VAL A 47 16.02 -12.77 10.14
CA VAL A 47 14.62 -13.09 9.82
C VAL A 47 14.39 -14.59 10.00
N GLU A 48 13.65 -14.94 11.06
CA GLU A 48 13.39 -16.33 11.42
C GLU A 48 12.17 -16.89 10.66
N ASN A 49 11.31 -16.00 10.16
CA ASN A 49 10.10 -16.40 9.45
C ASN A 49 9.74 -15.38 8.37
N ARG A 50 9.57 -15.87 7.14
CA ARG A 50 9.05 -15.12 5.98
C ARG A 50 7.77 -15.79 5.50
N MET A 51 6.70 -15.02 5.43
CA MET A 51 5.40 -15.45 4.88
C MET A 51 5.01 -14.53 3.73
N THR A 52 4.52 -15.11 2.64
CA THR A 52 3.92 -14.36 1.54
C THR A 52 2.46 -14.75 1.42
N TYR A 53 1.57 -13.77 1.51
CA TYR A 53 0.14 -13.92 1.24
C TYR A 53 -0.14 -13.38 -0.15
N MET A 54 -0.81 -14.15 -0.98
CA MET A 54 -1.36 -13.67 -2.24
C MET A 54 -2.85 -13.40 -2.04
N CYS A 55 -3.38 -12.44 -2.80
CA CYS A 55 -4.82 -12.22 -2.91
C CYS A 55 -5.49 -11.74 -1.62
N MET A 56 -4.82 -10.87 -0.89
CA MET A 56 -5.45 -10.17 0.22
C MET A 56 -6.22 -8.95 -0.29
N GLY A 57 -7.49 -8.83 0.10
CA GLY A 57 -8.33 -7.71 -0.30
C GLY A 57 -8.03 -6.45 0.52
N ALA A 58 -8.20 -5.26 -0.08
CA ALA A 58 -7.98 -3.97 0.59
C ALA A 58 -8.70 -3.80 1.94
N ALA A 59 -9.89 -4.40 2.10
CA ALA A 59 -10.64 -4.36 3.37
C ALA A 59 -9.88 -5.04 4.54
N GLN A 60 -9.04 -6.03 4.24
CA GLN A 60 -8.20 -6.71 5.23
C GLN A 60 -6.98 -5.88 5.62
N LEU A 61 -6.60 -4.86 4.84
CA LEU A 61 -5.55 -3.89 5.19
C LEU A 61 -6.05 -2.78 6.11
N ASN A 62 -7.36 -2.53 6.11
CA ASN A 62 -7.99 -1.56 7.03
C ASN A 62 -8.10 -2.07 8.47
N ARG A 63 -7.79 -3.36 8.71
CA ARG A 63 -7.59 -3.94 10.02
C ARG A 63 -6.14 -4.41 10.06
N PRO A 64 -5.34 -4.08 11.08
CA PRO A 64 -3.96 -4.53 11.04
C PRO A 64 -3.85 -6.05 10.99
N ILE A 65 -2.98 -6.52 10.11
CA ILE A 65 -2.70 -7.94 9.92
C ILE A 65 -2.34 -8.51 11.31
N GLU A 66 -3.03 -9.54 11.76
CA GLU A 66 -2.88 -10.04 13.15
C GLU A 66 -1.43 -10.38 13.50
N LYS A 67 -0.66 -10.83 12.50
CA LYS A 67 0.76 -11.11 12.59
C LYS A 67 1.62 -9.88 12.90
N LEU A 68 1.19 -8.68 12.47
CA LEU A 68 1.85 -7.43 12.83
C LEU A 68 1.53 -7.02 14.26
N THR A 69 0.28 -7.18 14.70
CA THR A 69 -0.19 -6.68 16.00
C THR A 69 0.18 -7.56 17.19
N GLY A 70 0.53 -8.83 16.94
CA GLY A 70 0.77 -9.79 18.00
C GLY A 70 -0.50 -10.12 18.81
N PRO A 71 -0.36 -10.55 20.09
CA PRO A 71 -1.50 -10.92 20.93
C PRO A 71 -2.51 -9.79 21.09
N ARG A 72 -3.82 -10.11 21.05
CA ARG A 72 -4.89 -9.13 21.30
C ARG A 72 -4.87 -8.69 22.76
N CYS A 73 -4.40 -7.46 23.01
CA CYS A 73 -4.60 -6.79 24.30
C CYS A 73 -6.00 -6.13 24.32
N PRO A 74 -6.70 -6.08 25.47
CA PRO A 74 -8.00 -5.41 25.59
C PRO A 74 -7.96 -3.91 25.23
N ASN A 75 -6.83 -3.25 25.47
CA ASN A 75 -6.64 -1.81 25.28
C ASN A 75 -5.82 -1.51 24.01
N GLN A 76 -6.02 -2.29 22.94
CA GLN A 76 -5.41 -1.96 21.65
C GLN A 76 -6.05 -0.71 21.05
N THR A 77 -5.22 0.19 20.56
CA THR A 77 -5.67 1.38 19.83
C THR A 77 -5.18 1.32 18.41
N PHE A 78 -6.04 1.75 17.50
CA PHE A 78 -5.79 1.82 16.07
C PHE A 78 -6.15 3.21 15.59
N GLN A 79 -5.23 3.86 14.88
CA GLN A 79 -5.45 5.19 14.35
C GLN A 79 -5.06 5.23 12.88
N ARG A 80 -5.98 5.69 12.03
CA ARG A 80 -5.68 6.01 10.63
C ARG A 80 -5.54 7.53 10.51
N SER A 81 -4.47 7.96 9.86
CA SER A 81 -4.19 9.36 9.54
C SER A 81 -3.62 9.43 8.13
N GLY A 82 -4.44 9.86 7.17
CA GLY A 82 -4.09 9.87 5.75
C GLY A 82 -3.68 8.47 5.27
N ASP A 83 -2.46 8.39 4.74
CA ASP A 83 -1.86 7.18 4.19
C ASP A 83 -1.15 6.33 5.25
N SER A 84 -1.38 6.58 6.54
CA SER A 84 -0.76 5.81 7.61
C SER A 84 -1.80 5.21 8.55
N VAL A 85 -1.55 3.96 8.95
CA VAL A 85 -2.26 3.28 10.04
C VAL A 85 -1.24 2.99 11.13
N THR A 86 -1.45 3.53 12.32
CA THR A 86 -0.66 3.22 13.52
C THR A 86 -1.48 2.42 14.50
N TRP A 87 -0.79 1.66 15.33
CA TRP A 87 -1.43 0.95 16.42
C TRP A 87 -0.51 0.84 17.63
N THR A 88 -1.12 0.74 18.80
CA THR A 88 -0.42 0.41 20.05
C THR A 88 -1.23 -0.62 20.82
N ALA A 89 -0.53 -1.48 21.55
CA ALA A 89 -1.08 -2.51 22.41
C ALA A 89 -0.36 -2.45 23.76
N GLN A 90 -1.11 -2.39 24.85
CA GLN A 90 -0.54 -2.48 26.20
C GLN A 90 -1.46 -3.31 27.09
N CYS A 91 -0.93 -4.41 27.61
CA CYS A 91 -1.57 -5.23 28.63
C CYS A 91 -0.50 -5.92 29.50
N ALA A 92 -0.93 -6.67 30.52
CA ALA A 92 -0.01 -7.37 31.42
C ALA A 92 0.87 -8.40 30.69
N ALA A 93 0.34 -9.02 29.63
CA ALA A 93 1.03 -10.06 28.88
C ALA A 93 1.95 -9.53 27.76
N ALA A 94 1.70 -8.32 27.26
CA ALA A 94 2.40 -7.79 26.10
C ALA A 94 2.35 -6.25 26.01
N LYS A 95 3.38 -5.68 25.39
CA LYS A 95 3.42 -4.31 24.89
C LYS A 95 3.78 -4.34 23.42
N GLY A 96 3.16 -3.53 22.59
CA GLY A 96 3.55 -3.43 21.19
C GLY A 96 3.11 -2.14 20.53
N GLU A 97 3.76 -1.82 19.43
CA GLU A 97 3.43 -0.69 18.57
C GLU A 97 3.82 -1.01 17.12
N GLY A 98 3.17 -0.34 16.18
CA GLY A 98 3.52 -0.45 14.78
C GLY A 98 2.88 0.60 13.89
N ARG A 99 3.37 0.64 12.65
CA ARG A 99 2.90 1.53 11.60
C ARG A 99 2.88 0.81 10.25
N ILE A 100 1.84 1.06 9.48
CA ILE A 100 1.77 0.77 8.05
C ILE A 100 1.60 2.11 7.32
N THR A 101 2.37 2.30 6.25
CA THR A 101 2.29 3.44 5.35
C THR A 101 1.93 2.95 3.96
N PHE A 102 0.82 3.45 3.42
CA PHE A 102 0.37 3.24 2.06
C PHE A 102 1.06 4.25 1.13
N SER A 103 1.37 3.84 -0.10
CA SER A 103 1.81 4.79 -1.13
C SER A 103 0.64 5.68 -1.55
N GLY A 104 0.94 6.92 -1.96
CA GLY A 104 -0.10 7.89 -2.37
C GLY A 104 -0.90 7.47 -3.62
N ASP A 105 -0.42 6.49 -4.39
CA ASP A 105 -1.14 5.86 -5.50
C ASP A 105 -2.01 4.67 -5.08
N GLY A 106 -1.96 4.27 -3.80
CA GLY A 106 -2.69 3.12 -3.24
C GLY A 106 -2.21 1.75 -3.71
N LYS A 107 -1.15 1.67 -4.53
CA LYS A 107 -0.68 0.43 -5.16
C LYS A 107 0.28 -0.37 -4.31
N SER A 108 0.82 0.22 -3.25
CA SER A 108 1.76 -0.47 -2.37
C SER A 108 1.63 0.03 -0.94
N PHE A 109 2.19 -0.72 -0.01
CA PHE A 109 2.37 -0.28 1.36
C PHE A 109 3.58 -0.96 1.98
N SER A 110 4.10 -0.37 3.04
CA SER A 110 5.13 -0.97 3.88
C SER A 110 4.86 -0.66 5.34
N GLY A 111 5.38 -1.48 6.24
CA GLY A 111 5.17 -1.26 7.65
C GLY A 111 6.15 -2.01 8.51
N GLU A 112 6.20 -1.60 9.77
CA GLU A 112 6.98 -2.24 10.80
C GLU A 112 6.18 -2.28 12.11
N SER A 113 6.40 -3.33 12.89
CA SER A 113 5.96 -3.39 14.27
C SER A 113 7.00 -4.00 15.20
N THR A 114 6.88 -3.64 16.47
CA THR A 114 7.62 -4.26 17.58
C THR A 114 6.63 -4.69 18.65
N VAL A 115 6.69 -5.95 19.08
CA VAL A 115 5.88 -6.52 20.17
C VAL A 115 6.80 -7.20 21.17
N THR A 116 6.72 -6.81 22.43
CA THR A 116 7.39 -7.47 23.55
C THR A 116 6.38 -8.25 24.39
N ALA A 117 6.60 -9.56 24.55
CA ALA A 117 5.77 -10.44 25.37
C ALA A 117 6.64 -11.54 25.99
N GLY A 118 6.45 -11.83 27.29
CA GLY A 118 7.18 -12.91 27.98
C GLY A 118 8.71 -12.82 27.88
N GLY A 119 9.27 -11.61 27.91
CA GLY A 119 10.72 -11.37 27.78
C GLY A 119 11.30 -11.51 26.37
N LYS A 120 10.46 -11.76 25.37
CA LYS A 120 10.85 -11.79 23.95
C LYS A 120 10.35 -10.54 23.24
N THR A 121 11.17 -9.99 22.36
CA THR A 121 10.80 -8.89 21.46
C THR A 121 10.73 -9.41 20.04
N VAL A 122 9.54 -9.38 19.45
CA VAL A 122 9.29 -9.73 18.05
C VAL A 122 9.26 -8.44 17.25
N ARG A 123 10.04 -8.39 16.17
CA ARG A 123 9.92 -7.35 15.15
C ARG A 123 9.32 -7.96 13.89
N THR A 124 8.40 -7.23 13.28
CA THR A 124 7.77 -7.67 12.04
C THR A 124 7.84 -6.55 11.03
N GLN A 125 8.33 -6.86 9.84
CA GLN A 125 8.29 -5.98 8.68
C GLN A 125 7.23 -6.51 7.71
N VAL A 126 6.46 -5.61 7.13
CA VAL A 126 5.49 -5.95 6.09
C VAL A 126 5.73 -5.09 4.86
N LYS A 127 5.57 -5.71 3.70
CA LYS A 127 5.45 -5.00 2.43
C LYS A 127 4.27 -5.60 1.68
N GLY A 128 3.53 -4.79 0.95
CA GLY A 128 2.55 -5.31 0.02
C GLY A 128 2.42 -4.45 -1.21
N GLU A 129 2.01 -5.08 -2.30
CA GLU A 129 1.85 -4.48 -3.61
C GLU A 129 0.61 -5.04 -4.30
N VAL A 130 -0.09 -4.19 -5.06
CA VAL A 130 -1.26 -4.60 -5.82
C VAL A 130 -0.81 -5.56 -6.92
N ILE A 131 -1.53 -6.67 -7.04
CA ILE A 131 -1.33 -7.66 -8.09
C ILE A 131 -2.53 -7.64 -9.06
N ASP A 132 -2.22 -7.76 -10.34
CA ASP A 132 -3.23 -7.69 -11.42
C ASP A 132 -4.03 -9.00 -11.55
N ALA A 133 -3.48 -10.11 -11.07
CA ALA A 133 -4.13 -11.42 -11.14
C ALA A 133 -3.82 -12.28 -9.92
N CYS A 134 -4.86 -12.95 -9.44
CA CYS A 134 -4.79 -13.97 -8.42
C CYS A 134 -4.82 -15.33 -9.08
N SER A 135 -3.65 -15.95 -9.28
CA SER A 135 -3.58 -17.37 -9.61
C SER A 135 -3.58 -18.17 -8.31
N LEU A 136 -4.73 -18.75 -7.97
CA LEU A 136 -4.84 -19.80 -6.95
C LEU A 136 -4.28 -21.12 -7.48
#